data_AF-A0A2V5MH06-F1
#
_entry.id   AF-A0A2V5MH06-F1
#
_cell.length_a   1.000
_cell.length_b   1.000
_cell.length_c   1.000
_cell.angle_alpha   90.00
_cell.angle_beta   90.00
_cell.angle_gamma   90.00
#
_symmetry.space_group_name_H-M   'P 1'
#
loop_
_entity.id
_entity.type
_entity.pdbx_description
1 polymer ?
#
loop_
_entity_poly.entity_id
_entity_poly.type
_entity_poly.pdbx_seq_one_letter_code
_entity_poly.pdbx_strand_id
1 'polypeptide(L)'
;AKVNPDSPDLVPTMLAELNSANVVARRGACLVLGGLGPVAKSTIPALTQTLGDEDKGVRDNADRALRAIELSTNPPPAHLF
;
A
#
# COMPACT_ATOMS: atom_id res chain seq x y z
N ALA A 1 14.21 -9.30 -2.93
CA ALA A 1 13.74 -10.20 -1.86
C ALA A 1 12.27 -10.53 -2.12
N LYS A 2 11.86 -11.80 -2.07
CA LYS A 2 10.44 -12.17 -2.09
C LYS A 2 9.86 -11.75 -0.75
N VAL A 3 9.12 -10.65 -0.76
CA VAL A 3 8.36 -10.23 0.40
C VAL A 3 7.29 -11.30 0.64
N ASN A 4 7.27 -11.90 1.82
CA ASN A 4 6.33 -12.97 2.13
C ASN A 4 5.03 -12.31 2.61
N PRO A 5 3.93 -12.34 1.82
CA PRO A 5 2.71 -11.59 2.13
C PRO A 5 2.01 -12.05 3.41
N ASP A 6 2.30 -13.27 3.88
CA ASP A 6 1.72 -13.86 5.09
C ASP A 6 2.50 -13.52 6.38
N SER A 7 3.57 -12.73 6.30
CA SER A 7 4.30 -12.32 7.50
C SER A 7 3.45 -11.31 8.29
N PRO A 8 3.09 -11.59 9.57
CA PRO A 8 2.30 -10.66 10.39
C PRO A 8 3.03 -9.32 10.60
N ASP A 9 4.37 -9.35 10.57
CA ASP A 9 5.20 -8.16 10.73
C ASP A 9 5.40 -7.36 9.43
N LEU A 10 4.82 -7.83 8.32
CA LEU A 10 5.03 -7.18 7.03
C LEU A 10 4.44 -5.76 6.99
N VAL A 11 3.20 -5.61 7.45
CA VAL A 11 2.50 -4.32 7.49
C VAL A 11 3.26 -3.28 8.33
N PRO A 12 3.63 -3.55 9.60
CA PRO A 12 4.39 -2.59 10.40
C PRO A 12 5.79 -2.30 9.81
N THR A 13 6.44 -3.30 9.21
CA THR A 13 7.73 -3.08 8.52
C THR A 13 7.57 -2.12 7.34
N MET A 14 6.56 -2.33 6.49
CA MET A 14 6.32 -1.43 5.35
C MET A 14 5.88 -0.03 5.78
N LEU A 15 5.16 0.11 6.90
CA LEU A 15 4.85 1.42 7.48
C LEU A 15 6.11 2.20 7.89
N ALA A 16 7.12 1.53 8.45
CA ALA A 16 8.40 2.15 8.73
C ALA A 16 9.12 2.55 7.44
N GLU A 17 9.08 1.70 6.41
CA GLU A 17 9.71 1.97 5.11
C GLU A 17 9.06 3.14 4.35
N LEU A 18 7.77 3.44 4.56
CA LEU A 18 7.13 4.65 4.00
C LEU A 18 7.76 5.94 4.50
N ASN A 19 8.44 5.93 5.65
CA ASN A 19 9.13 7.09 6.21
C ASN A 19 10.66 7.03 5.98
N SER A 20 11.13 6.07 5.19
CA SER A 20 12.56 5.90 4.92
C SER A 20 13.11 7.07 4.10
N ALA A 21 14.34 7.49 4.41
CA ALA A 21 15.06 8.46 3.57
C ALA A 21 15.32 7.93 2.15
N ASN A 22 15.30 6.60 1.98
CA ASN A 22 15.52 5.97 0.69
C ASN A 22 14.21 5.95 -0.14
N VAL A 23 14.20 6.72 -1.22
CA VAL A 23 13.07 6.78 -2.18
C VAL A 23 12.67 5.41 -2.71
N VAL A 24 13.65 4.53 -2.99
CA VAL A 24 13.38 3.18 -3.50
C VAL A 24 12.64 2.35 -2.46
N ALA A 25 12.97 2.54 -1.19
CA ALA A 25 12.32 1.84 -0.08
C ALA A 25 10.88 2.32 0.10
N ARG A 26 10.63 3.64 0.08
CA ARG A 26 9.27 4.21 0.12
C ARG A 26 8.40 3.72 -1.04
N ARG A 27 8.96 3.70 -2.26
CA ARG A 27 8.27 3.16 -3.45
C ARG A 27 7.94 1.67 -3.28
N GLY A 28 8.89 0.89 -2.79
CA GLY A 28 8.73 -0.54 -2.53
C GLY A 28 7.63 -0.81 -1.51
N ALA A 29 7.60 -0.04 -0.42
CA ALA A 29 6.57 -0.14 0.61
C ALA A 29 5.16 0.09 0.04
N CYS A 30 4.97 1.13 -0.76
CA CYS A 30 3.68 1.39 -1.41
C CYS A 30 3.23 0.20 -2.28
N LEU A 31 4.14 -0.36 -3.10
CA LEU A 31 3.82 -1.48 -3.98
C LEU A 31 3.44 -2.74 -3.19
N VAL A 32 4.18 -3.04 -2.12
CA VAL A 32 3.88 -4.19 -1.26
C VAL A 32 2.54 -4.00 -0.57
N LEU A 33 2.30 -2.85 0.04
CA LEU A 33 1.05 -2.56 0.74
C LEU A 33 -0.17 -2.64 -0.19
N GLY A 34 -0.06 -2.11 -1.41
CA GLY A 34 -1.10 -2.26 -2.43
C GLY A 34 -1.32 -3.73 -2.84
N GLY A 35 -0.25 -4.52 -2.92
CA GLY A 35 -0.31 -5.95 -3.25
C GLY A 35 -0.93 -6.83 -2.15
N LEU A 36 -0.92 -6.37 -0.89
CA LEU A 36 -1.60 -7.06 0.23
C LEU A 36 -3.12 -6.87 0.20
N GLY A 37 -3.62 -5.88 -0.54
CA GLY A 37 -5.05 -5.63 -0.68
C GLY A 37 -5.73 -5.32 0.66
N PRO A 38 -6.86 -5.96 1.03
CA PRO A 38 -7.68 -5.55 2.17
C PRO A 38 -6.98 -5.67 3.52
N VAL A 39 -5.97 -6.54 3.63
CA VAL A 39 -5.18 -6.73 4.86
C VAL A 39 -4.39 -5.45 5.20
N ALA A 40 -4.01 -4.66 4.20
CA ALA A 40 -3.30 -3.40 4.38
C ALA A 40 -4.22 -2.19 4.65
N LYS A 41 -5.51 -2.39 4.92
CA LYS A 41 -6.45 -1.29 5.27
C LYS A 41 -5.97 -0.40 6.42
N SER A 42 -5.29 -0.98 7.40
CA SER A 42 -4.73 -0.21 8.53
C SER A 42 -3.66 0.79 8.10
N THR A 43 -3.10 0.65 6.89
CA THR A 43 -2.08 1.55 6.34
C THR A 43 -2.63 2.72 5.53
N ILE A 44 -3.96 2.78 5.32
CA ILE A 44 -4.61 3.85 4.54
C ILE A 44 -4.15 5.25 5.00
N PRO A 45 -4.17 5.59 6.31
CA PRO A 45 -3.74 6.93 6.74
C PRO A 45 -2.28 7.25 6.38
N ALA A 46 -1.39 6.26 6.49
CA ALA A 46 0.02 6.42 6.16
C ALA A 46 0.24 6.58 4.66
N LEU A 47 -0.46 5.77 3.84
CA LEU A 47 -0.43 5.89 2.38
C LEU A 47 -0.99 7.23 1.90
N THR A 48 -2.04 7.74 2.55
CA THR A 48 -2.57 9.09 2.27
C THR A 48 -1.53 10.17 2.53
N GLN A 49 -0.75 10.06 3.61
CA GLN A 49 0.37 10.98 3.84
C GLN A 49 1.44 10.86 2.75
N THR A 50 1.69 9.66 2.24
CA THR A 50 2.70 9.42 1.18
C THR A 50 2.29 10.01 -0.18
N LEU A 51 1.02 10.41 -0.36
CA LEU A 51 0.60 11.20 -1.53
C LEU A 51 1.23 12.59 -1.57
N GLY A 52 1.72 13.09 -0.42
CA GLY A 52 2.47 14.34 -0.32
C GLY A 52 3.98 14.19 -0.50
N ASP A 53 4.47 12.99 -0.83
CA ASP A 53 5.91 12.73 -0.95
C ASP A 53 6.56 13.60 -2.04
N GLU A 54 7.82 13.98 -1.85
CA GLU A 54 8.59 14.79 -2.81
C GLU A 54 8.81 14.04 -4.13
N ASP A 55 8.97 12.72 -4.08
CA ASP A 55 9.19 11.89 -5.25
C ASP A 55 7.87 11.52 -5.95
N LYS A 56 7.80 11.81 -7.26
CA LYS A 56 6.62 11.52 -8.06
C LYS A 56 6.27 10.03 -8.09
N GLY A 57 7.27 9.15 -8.16
CA GLY A 57 7.03 7.70 -8.21
C GLY A 57 6.48 7.16 -6.90
N VAL A 58 6.87 7.74 -5.76
CA VAL A 58 6.25 7.43 -4.46
C VAL A 58 4.78 7.84 -4.46
N ARG A 59 4.47 9.08 -4.88
CA ARG A 59 3.07 9.56 -4.96
C ARG A 59 2.20 8.69 -5.86
N ASP A 60 2.69 8.36 -7.07
CA ASP A 60 1.98 7.51 -8.02
C ASP A 60 1.73 6.10 -7.45
N ASN A 61 2.71 5.52 -6.75
CA ASN A 61 2.56 4.21 -6.14
C ASN A 61 1.62 4.24 -4.93
N ALA A 62 1.64 5.30 -4.13
CA ALA A 62 0.75 5.47 -2.99
C ALA A 62 -0.73 5.57 -3.43
N ASP A 63 -1.02 6.32 -4.50
CA ASP A 63 -2.36 6.39 -5.09
C ASP A 63 -2.82 5.00 -5.56
N ARG A 64 -1.97 4.30 -6.32
CA ARG A 64 -2.29 2.94 -6.79
C ARG A 64 -2.49 1.96 -5.63
N ALA A 65 -1.71 2.08 -4.56
CA ALA A 65 -1.83 1.24 -3.38
C ALA A 65 -3.16 1.48 -2.66
N LEU A 66 -3.53 2.74 -2.43
CA LEU A 66 -4.83 3.10 -1.85
C LEU A 66 -5.98 2.55 -2.68
N ARG A 67 -5.95 2.76 -4.00
CA ARG A 67 -6.97 2.24 -4.91
C ARG A 67 -7.03 0.71 -4.87
N ALA A 68 -5.89 0.01 -4.82
CA ALA A 68 -5.87 -1.45 -4.75
C ALA A 68 -6.46 -1.97 -3.42
N ILE A 69 -6.12 -1.32 -2.30
CA ILE A 69 -6.66 -1.65 -0.98
C ILE A 69 -8.17 -1.44 -0.95
N GLU A 70 -8.67 -0.34 -1.51
CA GLU A 70 -10.10 0.03 -1.56
C GLU A 70 -10.90 -0.81 -2.58
N LEU A 71 -10.38 -1.00 -3.79
CA LEU A 71 -11.05 -1.79 -4.84
C LEU A 71 -11.17 -3.25 -4.45
N SER A 72 -10.22 -3.80 -3.70
CA SER A 72 -10.32 -5.15 -3.17
C SER A 72 -11.36 -5.30 -2.04
N THR A 73 -11.98 -4.20 -1.59
CA THR A 73 -13.10 -4.23 -0.62
C THR A 73 -14.46 -4.27 -1.28
N ASN A 74 -14.53 -4.05 -2.59
CA ASN A 74 -15.75 -4.20 -3.34
C ASN A 74 -15.75 -5.60 -3.95
N PRO A 75 -16.46 -6.60 -3.39
CA PRO A 75 -16.92 -7.67 -4.26
C PRO A 75 -17.65 -6.99 -5.44
N PRO A 76 -17.53 -7.46 -6.70
CA PRO A 76 -18.51 -7.04 -7.70
C PRO A 76 -19.89 -7.23 -7.05
N PRO A 77 -20.83 -6.27 -7.14
CA PRO A 77 -22.12 -6.42 -6.50
C PRO A 77 -22.71 -7.77 -6.90
N ALA A 78 -22.68 -8.72 -5.95
CA ALA A 78 -23.52 -9.89 -6.02
C ALA A 78 -24.94 -9.33 -6.06
N HIS A 79 -25.76 -9.81 -6.97
CA HIS A 79 -27.08 -9.30 -7.34
C HIS A 79 -27.08 -8.25 -8.45
N LEU A 80 -26.81 -8.69 -9.67
CA LEU A 80 -27.79 -8.50 -10.74
C LEU A 80 -27.95 -9.84 -11.47
N PHE A 81 -29.09 -10.47 -11.18
CA PHE A 81 -29.69 -11.55 -11.97
C PHE A 81 -30.14 -11.00 -13.33
#